data_AF-A0A955S0J9-F1
#
_entry.id   AF-A0A955S0J9-F1
#
_cell.length_a   1.000
_cell.length_b   1.000
_cell.length_c   1.000
_cell.angle_alpha   90.00
_cell.angle_beta   90.00
_cell.angle_gamma   90.00
#
_symmetry.space_group_name_H-M   'P 1'
#
loop_
_entity.id
_entity.type
_entity.pdbx_description
1 polymer ?
#
loop_
_entity_poly.entity_id
_entity_poly.type
_entity_poly.pdbx_seq_one_letter_code
_entity_poly.pdbx_strand_id
1 'polypeptide(L)'
;KTLLRSTVSSEGPNNAILGPGEEILSIRSQDSYSHRAIKDEILKFYFTQSGTSFAAPMVTATASLMLAKNPNLSATDIADILMGTATDMDDPGWDGLTGAGLLNATAALKAAKERFLTVQINDFRLNYDGRDRFASVDVLATVRGEFKEFTVSVGKGKRAKRFEKVAGPFTDPAEYQLITRLSEDVLRGSDEWQVRITVLDLNGAEHIAETLLEYKRKQ
;
A
#
# COMPACT_ATOMS: atom_id res chain seq x y z
N LYS A 1 -4.32 -9.66 25.21
CA LYS A 1 -5.74 -9.75 24.79
C LYS A 1 -5.72 -10.11 23.32
N THR A 2 -6.35 -11.21 22.94
CA THR A 2 -6.53 -11.58 21.52
C THR A 2 -7.49 -10.57 20.90
N LEU A 3 -7.10 -9.95 19.79
CA LEU A 3 -8.00 -9.14 18.99
C LEU A 3 -8.94 -10.09 18.24
N LEU A 4 -10.23 -9.80 18.21
CA LEU A 4 -11.22 -10.66 17.57
C LEU A 4 -12.01 -9.87 16.54
N ARG A 5 -12.20 -10.48 15.37
CA ARG A 5 -13.11 -9.99 14.34
C ARG A 5 -14.56 -10.21 14.77
N SER A 6 -15.42 -9.24 14.51
CA SER A 6 -16.87 -9.37 14.74
C SER A 6 -17.49 -10.43 13.83
N THR A 7 -18.36 -11.27 14.38
CA THR A 7 -19.08 -12.32 13.64
C THR A 7 -20.12 -11.79 12.66
N VAL A 8 -20.52 -10.52 12.77
CA VAL A 8 -21.48 -9.88 11.85
C VAL A 8 -20.78 -9.07 10.75
N SER A 9 -19.45 -9.02 10.75
CA SER A 9 -18.70 -8.43 9.64
C SER A 9 -18.80 -9.32 8.40
N SER A 10 -18.89 -8.72 7.21
CA SER A 10 -18.84 -9.48 5.96
C SER A 10 -17.41 -9.93 5.64
N GLU A 11 -17.27 -11.04 4.93
CA GLU A 11 -15.99 -11.60 4.50
C GLU A 11 -15.82 -11.41 3.00
N GLY A 12 -14.58 -11.29 2.54
CA GLY A 12 -14.31 -11.24 1.12
C GLY A 12 -12.99 -10.55 0.79
N PRO A 13 -12.50 -10.77 -0.44
CA PRO A 13 -11.16 -10.34 -0.82
C PRO A 13 -11.01 -8.83 -1.02
N ASN A 14 -12.06 -8.05 -0.74
CA ASN A 14 -12.06 -6.60 -0.86
C ASN A 14 -12.11 -5.91 0.51
N ASN A 15 -12.05 -6.66 1.61
CA ASN A 15 -11.89 -6.08 2.93
C ASN A 15 -10.48 -5.51 3.04
N ALA A 16 -10.37 -4.19 3.07
CA ALA A 16 -9.07 -3.51 3.09
C ALA A 16 -8.46 -3.44 4.49
N ILE A 17 -9.26 -3.07 5.49
CA ILE A 17 -8.81 -2.84 6.88
C ILE A 17 -9.98 -2.99 7.86
N LEU A 18 -9.69 -3.39 9.09
CA LEU A 18 -10.65 -3.45 10.20
C LEU A 18 -10.59 -2.20 11.08
N GLY A 19 -11.69 -1.90 11.75
CA GLY A 19 -11.76 -0.89 12.81
C GLY A 19 -12.65 -1.37 13.95
N PRO A 20 -12.56 -0.76 15.14
CA PRO A 20 -13.47 -1.06 16.24
C PRO A 20 -14.93 -0.82 15.82
N GLY A 21 -15.73 -1.88 15.88
CA GLY A 21 -17.14 -1.84 15.44
C GLY A 21 -18.09 -2.56 16.39
N GLU A 22 -17.64 -3.01 17.56
CA GLU A 22 -18.47 -3.65 18.58
C GLU A 22 -18.62 -2.72 19.78
N GLU A 23 -19.84 -2.62 20.31
CA GLU A 23 -20.17 -1.83 21.50
C GLU A 23 -19.69 -0.37 21.45
N ILE A 24 -19.85 0.28 20.29
CA ILE A 24 -19.44 1.66 20.09
C ILE A 24 -20.46 2.60 20.70
N LEU A 25 -20.03 3.37 21.70
CA LEU A 25 -20.80 4.47 22.27
C LEU A 25 -20.73 5.68 21.33
N SER A 26 -21.89 6.16 20.89
CA SER A 26 -21.98 7.31 19.98
C SER A 26 -23.17 8.21 20.31
N ILE A 27 -23.20 9.40 19.71
CA ILE A 27 -24.27 10.38 19.89
C ILE A 27 -25.57 9.87 19.24
N ARG A 28 -26.69 10.05 19.93
CA ARG A 28 -28.03 9.65 19.50
C ARG A 28 -28.82 10.90 19.09
N SER A 29 -29.49 10.85 17.94
CA SER A 29 -30.48 11.87 17.59
C SER A 29 -31.61 11.89 18.63
N GLN A 30 -32.08 13.09 18.98
CA GLN A 30 -33.17 13.28 19.92
C GLN A 30 -34.45 12.56 19.46
N ASP A 31 -34.68 12.52 18.14
CA ASP A 31 -35.83 11.89 17.50
C ASP A 31 -35.63 10.39 17.21
N SER A 32 -34.50 9.82 17.61
CA SER A 32 -34.24 8.40 17.37
C SER A 32 -35.07 7.52 18.30
N TYR A 33 -36.05 6.79 17.75
CA TYR A 33 -36.89 5.81 18.46
C TYR A 33 -36.13 4.54 18.92
N SER A 34 -34.80 4.56 18.97
CA SER A 34 -34.02 3.39 19.37
C SER A 34 -34.24 3.08 20.86
N HIS A 35 -34.77 1.89 21.15
CA HIS A 35 -35.01 1.39 22.51
C HIS A 35 -33.72 1.04 23.26
N ARG A 36 -32.56 1.44 22.71
CA ARG A 36 -31.20 1.19 23.19
C ARG A 36 -30.56 2.42 23.84
N ALA A 37 -31.35 3.47 24.09
CA ALA A 37 -30.90 4.63 24.85
C ALA A 37 -30.46 4.18 26.25
N ILE A 38 -29.32 4.72 26.69
CA ILE A 38 -28.85 4.49 28.06
C ILE A 38 -29.84 5.20 28.99
N LYS A 39 -30.37 4.47 29.99
CA LYS A 39 -31.39 4.97 30.95
C LYS A 39 -30.86 6.05 31.91
N ASP A 40 -29.62 6.45 31.76
CA ASP A 40 -28.96 7.49 32.54
C ASP A 40 -29.29 8.87 31.96
N GLU A 41 -29.68 9.83 32.79
CA GLU A 41 -30.09 11.17 32.35
C GLU A 41 -29.00 11.95 31.61
N ILE A 42 -27.72 11.69 31.92
CA ILE A 42 -26.56 12.30 31.27
C ILE A 42 -26.30 11.61 29.93
N LEU A 43 -26.51 10.29 29.86
CA LEU A 43 -26.22 9.49 28.67
C LEU A 43 -27.42 9.28 27.74
N LYS A 44 -28.58 9.89 28.01
CA LYS A 44 -29.78 9.79 27.14
C LYS A 44 -29.56 10.29 25.71
N PHE A 45 -28.53 11.12 25.49
CA PHE A 45 -28.08 11.61 24.18
C PHE A 45 -27.03 10.71 23.53
N TYR A 46 -26.76 9.54 24.11
CA TYR A 46 -25.85 8.54 23.60
C TYR A 46 -26.55 7.19 23.47
N PHE A 47 -25.97 6.32 22.65
CA PHE A 47 -26.38 4.94 22.51
C PHE A 47 -25.15 4.07 22.23
N THR A 48 -25.24 2.79 22.55
CA THR A 48 -24.21 1.81 22.23
C THR A 48 -24.72 0.90 21.12
N GLN A 49 -23.92 0.73 20.06
CA GLN A 49 -24.28 -0.16 18.97
C GLN A 49 -23.05 -0.80 18.30
N SER A 50 -23.28 -1.94 17.67
CA SER A 50 -22.30 -2.69 16.91
C SER A 50 -22.64 -2.70 15.41
N GLY A 51 -21.61 -2.78 14.57
CA GLY A 51 -21.71 -2.93 13.13
C GLY A 51 -20.55 -2.28 12.39
N THR A 52 -20.33 -2.71 11.15
CA THR A 52 -19.31 -2.13 10.26
C THR A 52 -19.54 -0.64 9.99
N SER A 53 -20.79 -0.17 10.06
CA SER A 53 -21.14 1.26 10.00
C SER A 53 -20.52 2.10 11.12
N PHE A 54 -20.09 1.49 12.23
CA PHE A 54 -19.41 2.16 13.34
C PHE A 54 -17.88 2.03 13.26
N ALA A 55 -17.37 1.00 12.59
CA ALA A 55 -15.95 0.88 12.27
C ALA A 55 -15.53 1.89 11.19
N ALA A 56 -16.34 2.07 10.14
CA ALA A 56 -16.07 2.98 9.03
C ALA A 56 -15.72 4.43 9.48
N PRO A 57 -16.50 5.11 10.34
CA PRO A 57 -16.18 6.47 10.77
C PRO A 57 -14.87 6.58 11.57
N MET A 58 -14.40 5.51 12.23
CA MET A 58 -13.08 5.51 12.89
C MET A 58 -11.94 5.58 11.85
N VAL A 59 -12.07 4.81 10.77
CA VAL A 59 -11.12 4.87 9.63
C VAL A 59 -11.20 6.23 8.95
N THR A 60 -12.40 6.75 8.70
CA THR A 60 -12.62 8.09 8.10
C THR A 60 -12.04 9.22 8.95
N ALA A 61 -12.20 9.17 10.28
CA ALA A 61 -11.62 10.14 11.19
C ALA A 61 -10.09 10.11 11.14
N THR A 62 -9.50 8.91 11.09
CA THR A 62 -8.05 8.76 10.94
C THR A 62 -7.55 9.33 9.62
N ALA A 63 -8.21 9.01 8.50
CA ALA A 63 -7.90 9.57 7.18
C ALA A 63 -7.97 11.11 7.17
N SER A 64 -9.01 11.69 7.79
CA SER A 64 -9.16 13.14 7.92
C SER A 64 -7.99 13.77 8.71
N LEU A 65 -7.55 13.12 9.78
CA LEU A 65 -6.40 13.57 10.57
C LEU A 65 -5.07 13.43 9.80
N MET A 66 -4.94 12.41 8.95
CA MET A 66 -3.78 12.26 8.05
C MET A 66 -3.71 13.41 7.05
N LEU A 67 -4.83 13.76 6.40
CA LEU A 67 -4.93 14.92 5.51
C LEU A 67 -4.65 16.25 6.23
N ALA A 68 -5.14 16.40 7.46
CA ALA A 68 -4.85 17.58 8.26
C ALA A 68 -3.35 17.71 8.59
N LYS A 69 -2.63 16.59 8.71
CA LYS A 69 -1.17 16.56 8.92
C LYS A 69 -0.39 16.77 7.62
N ASN A 70 -0.86 16.19 6.53
CA ASN A 70 -0.23 16.26 5.22
C ASN A 70 -1.31 16.40 4.12
N PRO A 71 -1.62 17.65 3.70
CA PRO A 71 -2.63 17.93 2.70
C PRO A 71 -2.29 17.42 1.29
N ASN A 72 -1.04 17.00 1.04
CA ASN A 72 -0.60 16.51 -0.26
C ASN A 72 -0.86 15.01 -0.46
N LEU A 73 -1.34 14.30 0.57
CA LEU A 73 -1.65 12.88 0.44
C LEU A 73 -2.82 12.67 -0.52
N SER A 74 -2.62 11.81 -1.52
CA SER A 74 -3.71 11.33 -2.36
C SER A 74 -4.59 10.32 -1.60
N ALA A 75 -5.78 10.04 -2.14
CA ALA A 75 -6.64 8.99 -1.59
C ALA A 75 -5.93 7.62 -1.55
N THR A 76 -5.08 7.34 -2.55
CA THR A 76 -4.32 6.10 -2.61
C THR A 76 -3.22 6.07 -1.55
N ASP A 77 -2.49 7.17 -1.34
CA ASP A 77 -1.49 7.26 -0.27
C ASP A 77 -2.13 7.02 1.10
N ILE A 78 -3.31 7.60 1.33
CA ILE A 78 -4.06 7.38 2.58
C ILE A 78 -4.40 5.90 2.77
N ALA A 79 -4.92 5.24 1.72
CA ALA A 79 -5.24 3.82 1.77
C ALA A 79 -3.99 2.97 2.05
N ASP A 80 -2.89 3.23 1.34
CA ASP A 80 -1.64 2.50 1.49
C ASP A 80 -1.04 2.68 2.88
N ILE A 81 -1.06 3.90 3.44
CA ILE A 81 -0.60 4.16 4.82
C ILE A 81 -1.49 3.44 5.82
N LEU A 82 -2.82 3.52 5.68
CA LEU A 82 -3.75 2.86 6.60
C LEU A 82 -3.52 1.34 6.61
N MET A 83 -3.40 0.73 5.43
CA MET A 83 -3.14 -0.71 5.30
C MET A 83 -1.74 -1.09 5.78
N GLY A 84 -0.71 -0.36 5.37
CA GLY A 84 0.69 -0.66 5.71
C GLY A 84 1.06 -0.42 7.18
N THR A 85 0.20 0.29 7.93
CA THR A 85 0.40 0.54 9.37
C THR A 85 -0.59 -0.20 10.26
N ALA A 86 -1.53 -0.95 9.67
CA ALA A 86 -2.49 -1.75 10.42
C ALA A 86 -1.78 -2.78 11.31
N THR A 87 -2.39 -3.06 12.45
CA THR A 87 -1.95 -4.12 13.36
C THR A 87 -2.56 -5.42 12.86
N ASP A 88 -1.70 -6.31 12.37
CA ASP A 88 -2.09 -7.66 11.98
C ASP A 88 -2.77 -8.39 13.14
N MET A 89 -3.89 -9.07 12.85
CA MET A 89 -4.74 -9.71 13.86
C MET A 89 -4.59 -11.22 13.91
N ASP A 90 -4.22 -11.85 12.78
CA ASP A 90 -4.17 -13.30 12.63
C ASP A 90 -2.85 -13.74 11.97
N ASP A 91 -2.91 -14.31 10.76
CA ASP A 91 -1.73 -14.75 10.01
C ASP A 91 -1.02 -13.57 9.36
N PRO A 92 0.33 -13.53 9.38
CA PRO A 92 1.09 -12.43 8.79
C PRO A 92 0.68 -12.08 7.36
N GLY A 93 0.24 -10.84 7.16
CA GLY A 93 -0.06 -10.27 5.86
C GLY A 93 -1.55 -10.06 5.61
N TRP A 94 -1.89 -9.87 4.33
CA TRP A 94 -3.27 -9.60 3.95
C TRP A 94 -4.07 -10.91 3.85
N ASP A 95 -5.29 -10.91 4.38
CA ASP A 95 -6.23 -12.02 4.24
C ASP A 95 -7.68 -11.55 3.96
N GLY A 96 -8.54 -12.44 3.45
CA GLY A 96 -9.92 -12.11 3.08
C GLY A 96 -10.90 -11.88 4.25
N LEU A 97 -10.47 -12.14 5.49
CA LEU A 97 -11.25 -11.97 6.72
C LEU A 97 -10.92 -10.63 7.39
N THR A 98 -9.64 -10.32 7.55
CA THR A 98 -9.12 -9.15 8.28
C THR A 98 -8.51 -8.07 7.41
N GLY A 99 -8.35 -8.34 6.10
CA GLY A 99 -7.68 -7.41 5.20
C GLY A 99 -6.23 -7.23 5.61
N ALA A 100 -5.77 -5.98 5.72
CA ALA A 100 -4.45 -5.66 6.26
C ALA A 100 -4.39 -5.72 7.81
N GLY A 101 -5.51 -5.96 8.49
CA GLY A 101 -5.59 -6.02 9.95
C GLY A 101 -6.33 -4.83 10.58
N LEU A 102 -6.13 -4.62 11.89
CA LEU A 102 -6.79 -3.59 12.69
C LEU A 102 -6.15 -2.21 12.51
N LEU A 103 -6.99 -1.20 12.27
CA LEU A 103 -6.60 0.21 12.25
C LEU A 103 -5.69 0.58 13.43
N ASN A 104 -4.49 1.07 13.10
CA ASN A 104 -3.56 1.67 14.04
C ASN A 104 -3.41 3.16 13.75
N ALA A 105 -4.32 3.97 14.32
CA ALA A 105 -4.36 5.41 14.05
C ALA A 105 -3.04 6.12 14.41
N THR A 106 -2.36 5.70 15.48
CA THR A 106 -1.08 6.29 15.90
C THR A 106 0.00 6.05 14.86
N ALA A 107 0.14 4.80 14.37
CA ALA A 107 1.12 4.46 13.36
C ALA A 107 0.80 5.14 12.01
N ALA A 108 -0.47 5.16 11.61
CA ALA A 108 -0.92 5.85 10.40
C ALA A 108 -0.62 7.35 10.45
N LEU A 109 -0.89 8.02 11.58
CA LEU A 109 -0.61 9.46 11.74
C LEU A 109 0.89 9.78 11.81
N LYS A 110 1.71 8.84 12.30
CA LYS A 110 3.17 8.96 12.26
C LYS A 110 3.66 8.85 10.82
N ALA A 111 3.22 7.83 10.07
CA ALA A 111 3.56 7.63 8.67
C ALA A 111 3.06 8.78 7.78
N ALA A 112 1.87 9.32 8.02
CA ALA A 112 1.36 10.48 7.29
C ALA A 112 2.22 11.74 7.49
N LYS A 113 2.85 11.88 8.68
CA LYS A 113 3.79 12.97 8.97
C LYS A 113 5.16 12.72 8.33
N GLU A 114 5.64 11.49 8.39
CA GLU A 114 6.91 11.06 7.81
C GLU A 114 6.71 10.82 6.32
N ARG A 115 6.80 11.90 5.52
CA ARG A 115 6.82 11.93 4.04
C ARG A 115 6.64 10.55 3.39
N PHE A 116 5.39 10.24 3.05
CA PHE A 116 5.06 8.94 2.48
C PHE A 116 5.80 8.76 1.15
N LEU A 117 6.41 7.58 0.98
CA LEU A 117 7.08 7.17 -0.25
C LEU A 117 6.71 5.73 -0.55
N THR A 118 6.15 5.48 -1.73
CA THR A 118 5.91 4.13 -2.24
C THR A 118 6.86 3.86 -3.38
N VAL A 119 7.58 2.75 -3.30
CA VAL A 119 8.46 2.24 -4.35
C VAL A 119 8.17 0.77 -4.54
N GLN A 120 7.64 0.39 -5.70
CA GLN A 120 7.30 -0.99 -6.01
C GLN A 120 7.54 -1.27 -7.49
N ILE A 121 8.14 -2.43 -7.78
CA ILE A 121 8.16 -3.00 -9.12
C ILE A 121 6.92 -3.89 -9.21
N ASN A 122 5.96 -3.49 -10.03
CA ASN A 122 4.66 -4.14 -10.07
C ASN A 122 4.67 -5.37 -10.98
N ASP A 123 5.29 -5.26 -12.17
CA ASP A 123 5.31 -6.36 -13.14
C ASP A 123 6.42 -6.20 -14.19
N PHE A 124 6.68 -7.28 -14.90
CA PHE A 124 7.53 -7.32 -16.09
C PHE A 124 6.74 -7.83 -17.29
N ARG A 125 6.69 -7.04 -18.36
CA ARG A 125 6.11 -7.50 -19.62
C ARG A 125 7.20 -7.89 -20.61
N LEU A 126 7.25 -9.16 -20.95
CA LEU A 126 8.15 -9.68 -21.99
C LEU A 126 7.61 -9.31 -23.37
N ASN A 127 8.46 -8.71 -24.21
CA ASN A 127 8.14 -8.39 -25.59
C ASN A 127 8.92 -9.32 -26.52
N TYR A 128 8.23 -9.85 -27.53
CA TYR A 128 8.79 -10.73 -28.55
C TYR A 128 8.63 -10.08 -29.94
N ASP A 129 9.55 -10.38 -30.86
CA ASP A 129 9.46 -9.93 -32.25
C ASP A 129 8.40 -10.75 -33.04
N GLY A 130 8.16 -10.38 -34.31
CA GLY A 130 7.22 -11.10 -35.17
C GLY A 130 7.63 -12.54 -35.53
N ARG A 131 8.73 -13.05 -34.97
CA ARG A 131 9.23 -14.43 -35.11
C ARG A 131 9.32 -15.14 -33.75
N ASP A 132 8.59 -14.65 -32.73
CA ASP A 132 8.58 -15.19 -31.36
C ASP A 132 9.95 -15.17 -30.64
N ARG A 133 10.89 -14.35 -31.11
CA ARG A 133 12.19 -14.19 -30.44
C ARG A 133 12.09 -13.09 -29.40
N PHE A 134 12.70 -13.32 -28.24
CA PHE A 134 12.76 -12.34 -27.18
C PHE A 134 13.38 -11.02 -27.69
N ALA A 135 12.75 -9.89 -27.40
CA ALA A 135 13.19 -8.57 -27.87
C ALA A 135 13.52 -7.61 -26.73
N SER A 136 12.67 -7.53 -25.70
CA SER A 136 12.87 -6.64 -24.55
C SER A 136 11.99 -7.00 -23.36
N VAL A 137 12.28 -6.40 -22.21
CA VAL A 137 11.41 -6.42 -21.02
C VAL A 137 10.97 -5.01 -20.67
N ASP A 138 9.66 -4.83 -20.57
CA ASP A 138 9.04 -3.63 -20.01
C ASP A 138 8.97 -3.75 -18.49
N VAL A 139 9.45 -2.73 -17.78
CA VAL A 139 9.38 -2.65 -16.32
C VAL A 139 8.21 -1.75 -15.94
N LEU A 140 7.17 -2.34 -15.35
CA LEU A 140 6.03 -1.62 -14.82
C LEU A 140 6.21 -1.41 -13.32
N ALA A 141 6.12 -0.15 -12.87
CA ALA A 141 6.43 0.19 -11.49
C ALA A 141 5.61 1.38 -10.97
N THR A 142 5.57 1.48 -9.65
CA THR A 142 4.94 2.55 -8.89
C THR A 142 5.99 3.25 -8.06
N VAL A 143 6.18 4.54 -8.31
CA VAL A 143 7.01 5.45 -7.51
C VAL A 143 6.18 6.69 -7.21
N ARG A 144 5.81 6.88 -5.95
CA ARG A 144 4.90 7.95 -5.52
C ARG A 144 5.30 8.53 -4.17
N GLY A 145 4.82 9.73 -3.89
CA GLY A 145 5.10 10.45 -2.66
C GLY A 145 6.13 11.56 -2.84
N GLU A 146 6.73 11.99 -1.75
CA GLU A 146 7.73 13.07 -1.78
C GLU A 146 9.14 12.51 -2.02
N PHE A 147 9.63 12.64 -3.25
CA PHE A 147 11.00 12.27 -3.61
C PHE A 147 11.68 13.33 -4.47
N LYS A 148 13.01 13.28 -4.50
CA LYS A 148 13.84 14.14 -5.34
C LYS A 148 13.96 13.55 -6.74
N GLU A 149 14.36 12.28 -6.82
CA GLU A 149 14.51 11.55 -8.07
C GLU A 149 14.55 10.05 -7.83
N PHE A 150 14.36 9.25 -8.88
CA PHE A 150 14.64 7.82 -8.83
C PHE A 150 15.32 7.29 -10.10
N THR A 151 16.00 6.16 -9.97
CA THR A 151 16.68 5.49 -11.08
C THR A 151 16.31 4.02 -11.13
N VAL A 152 16.41 3.43 -12.33
CA VAL A 152 16.29 1.98 -12.52
C VAL A 152 17.65 1.43 -12.85
N SER A 153 18.02 0.36 -12.17
CA SER A 153 19.28 -0.36 -12.38
C SER A 153 19.05 -1.86 -12.49
N VAL A 154 19.93 -2.56 -13.19
CA VAL A 154 19.88 -4.02 -13.33
C VAL A 154 21.16 -4.66 -12.84
N GLY A 155 21.02 -5.81 -12.18
CA GLY A 155 22.12 -6.62 -11.70
C GLY A 155 22.03 -8.03 -12.26
N LYS A 156 23.16 -8.59 -12.68
CA LYS A 156 23.21 -9.90 -13.33
C LYS A 156 23.10 -11.06 -12.31
N GLY A 157 22.18 -11.99 -12.53
CA GLY A 157 21.94 -13.19 -11.71
C GLY A 157 21.01 -12.97 -10.51
N LYS A 158 20.56 -14.06 -9.86
CA LYS A 158 19.60 -14.00 -8.74
C LYS A 158 20.04 -13.24 -7.49
N ARG A 159 21.34 -13.01 -7.33
CA ARG A 159 21.97 -12.37 -6.16
C ARG A 159 23.04 -11.39 -6.62
N ALA A 160 22.63 -10.43 -7.44
CA ALA A 160 23.54 -9.48 -8.04
C ALA A 160 24.21 -8.63 -6.95
N LYS A 161 25.53 -8.47 -7.04
CA LYS A 161 26.31 -7.60 -6.14
C LYS A 161 26.64 -6.25 -6.76
N ARG A 162 26.46 -6.13 -8.08
CA ARG A 162 26.72 -4.92 -8.85
C ARG A 162 25.50 -4.64 -9.71
N PHE A 163 25.12 -3.37 -9.74
CA PHE A 163 23.99 -2.89 -10.49
C PHE A 163 24.47 -1.82 -11.46
N GLU A 164 24.01 -1.92 -12.69
CA GLU A 164 24.23 -0.94 -13.74
C GLU A 164 22.96 -0.12 -13.91
N LYS A 165 23.09 1.21 -13.87
CA LYS A 165 21.97 2.12 -14.09
C LYS A 165 21.56 2.08 -15.55
N VAL A 166 20.27 1.80 -15.79
CA VAL A 166 19.69 1.65 -17.14
C VAL A 166 18.68 2.74 -17.47
N ALA A 167 18.14 3.44 -16.46
CA ALA A 167 17.19 4.53 -16.69
C ALA A 167 17.21 5.58 -15.57
N GLY A 168 16.70 6.78 -15.88
CA GLY A 168 16.63 7.93 -14.98
C GLY A 168 17.88 8.83 -14.95
N PRO A 169 17.95 9.82 -14.04
CA PRO A 169 16.99 10.07 -12.98
C PRO A 169 15.64 10.52 -13.51
N PHE A 170 14.57 10.07 -12.86
CA PHE A 170 13.20 10.51 -13.10
C PHE A 170 12.73 11.33 -11.90
N THR A 171 12.00 12.41 -12.15
CA THR A 171 11.50 13.32 -11.11
C THR A 171 9.97 13.29 -10.99
N ASP A 172 9.28 12.79 -12.01
CA ASP A 172 7.82 12.68 -12.01
C ASP A 172 7.36 11.36 -11.38
N PRO A 173 6.24 11.33 -10.66
CA PRO A 173 5.68 10.10 -10.12
C PRO A 173 5.23 9.14 -11.23
N ALA A 174 5.25 7.85 -10.93
CA ALA A 174 4.76 6.79 -11.81
C ALA A 174 3.75 5.93 -11.03
N GLU A 175 2.55 5.73 -11.57
CA GLU A 175 1.51 4.86 -10.95
C GLU A 175 1.21 3.68 -11.86
N TYR A 176 1.79 2.51 -11.59
CA TYR A 176 1.65 1.32 -12.44
C TYR A 176 1.96 1.62 -13.93
N GLN A 177 3.00 2.42 -14.18
CA GLN A 177 3.36 2.84 -15.53
C GLN A 177 4.59 2.08 -16.03
N LEU A 178 4.72 1.99 -17.35
CA LEU A 178 5.96 1.61 -18.00
C LEU A 178 7.05 2.65 -17.68
N ILE A 179 7.99 2.32 -16.81
CA ILE A 179 9.07 3.23 -16.41
C ILE A 179 10.28 3.10 -17.34
N THR A 180 10.60 1.88 -17.78
CA THR A 180 11.68 1.67 -18.73
C THR A 180 11.51 0.37 -19.51
N ARG A 181 12.14 0.31 -20.68
CA ARG A 181 12.27 -0.90 -21.50
C ARG A 181 13.73 -1.35 -21.54
N LEU A 182 13.98 -2.54 -21.04
CA LEU A 182 15.28 -3.20 -21.04
C LEU A 182 15.46 -3.93 -22.37
N SER A 183 16.42 -3.51 -23.18
CA SER A 183 16.74 -4.18 -24.44
C SER A 183 17.47 -5.51 -24.20
N GLU A 184 17.55 -6.34 -25.24
CA GLU A 184 18.33 -7.58 -25.18
C GLU A 184 19.80 -7.34 -24.84
N ASP A 185 20.40 -6.25 -25.33
CA ASP A 185 21.80 -5.89 -25.08
C ASP A 185 22.06 -5.64 -23.59
N VAL A 186 21.13 -4.95 -22.92
CA VAL A 186 21.17 -4.72 -21.46
C VAL A 186 21.10 -6.04 -20.70
N LEU A 187 20.24 -6.96 -21.17
CA LEU A 187 19.98 -8.24 -20.51
C LEU A 187 20.87 -9.37 -21.03
N ARG A 188 22.04 -9.07 -21.58
CA ARG A 188 22.89 -10.05 -22.26
C ARG A 188 23.64 -10.98 -21.30
N GLY A 189 23.61 -12.27 -21.65
CA GLY A 189 24.46 -13.30 -21.03
C GLY A 189 23.95 -13.80 -19.68
N SER A 190 22.68 -13.59 -19.36
CA SER A 190 21.94 -14.31 -18.31
C SER A 190 20.44 -14.26 -18.62
N ASP A 191 19.73 -15.26 -18.12
CA ASP A 191 18.27 -15.37 -18.14
C ASP A 191 17.66 -14.97 -16.77
N GLU A 192 18.52 -14.55 -15.84
CA GLU A 192 18.18 -14.19 -14.46
C GLU A 192 18.80 -12.83 -14.11
N TRP A 193 17.98 -11.88 -13.71
CA TRP A 193 18.40 -10.51 -13.42
C TRP A 193 17.69 -9.99 -12.18
N GLN A 194 18.38 -9.20 -11.36
CA GLN A 194 17.72 -8.36 -10.36
C GLN A 194 17.46 -6.99 -10.96
N VAL A 195 16.22 -6.54 -10.89
CA VAL A 195 15.86 -5.16 -11.23
C VAL A 195 15.70 -4.38 -9.93
N ARG A 196 16.34 -3.22 -9.86
CA ARG A 196 16.36 -2.32 -8.71
C ARG A 196 15.81 -0.96 -9.09
N ILE A 197 14.86 -0.46 -8.32
CA ILE A 197 14.49 0.96 -8.30
C ILE A 197 15.09 1.56 -7.03
N THR A 198 15.93 2.59 -7.20
CA THR A 198 16.47 3.38 -6.10
C THR A 198 15.84 4.77 -6.16
N VAL A 199 15.14 5.15 -5.10
CA VAL A 199 14.51 6.46 -4.95
C VAL A 199 15.27 7.26 -3.91
N LEU A 200 15.68 8.47 -4.27
CA LEU A 200 16.29 9.43 -3.38
C LEU A 200 15.20 10.36 -2.85
N ASP A 201 14.97 10.33 -1.53
CA ASP A 201 13.99 11.21 -0.92
C ASP A 201 14.51 12.67 -0.81
N LEU A 202 13.62 13.58 -0.39
CA LEU A 202 13.96 15.00 -0.22
C LEU A 202 15.00 15.28 0.87
N ASN A 203 15.28 14.32 1.76
CA ASN A 203 16.31 14.40 2.80
C ASN A 203 17.63 13.74 2.37
N GLY A 204 17.66 13.12 1.19
CA GLY A 204 18.83 12.40 0.67
C GLY A 204 18.96 10.95 1.15
N ALA A 205 17.92 10.38 1.78
CA ALA A 205 17.91 8.95 2.09
C ALA A 205 17.46 8.13 0.87
N GLU A 206 18.06 6.95 0.70
CA GLU A 206 17.73 6.03 -0.39
C GLU A 206 16.69 5.01 0.07
N HIS A 207 15.68 4.81 -0.78
CA HIS A 207 14.65 3.80 -0.62
C HIS A 207 14.70 2.87 -1.84
N ILE A 208 14.73 1.57 -1.58
CA ILE A 208 15.04 0.57 -2.60
C ILE A 208 13.92 -0.45 -2.73
N ALA A 209 13.47 -0.66 -3.97
CA ALA A 209 12.65 -1.81 -4.35
C ALA A 209 13.45 -2.70 -5.30
N GLU A 210 13.49 -4.00 -5.00
CA GLU A 210 14.19 -5.00 -5.80
C GLU A 210 13.29 -6.19 -6.07
N THR A 211 13.34 -6.70 -7.30
CA THR A 211 12.66 -7.94 -7.64
C THR A 211 13.44 -8.73 -8.69
N LEU A 212 13.19 -10.04 -8.71
CA LEU A 212 13.84 -10.95 -9.63
C LEU A 212 13.09 -10.99 -10.96
N LEU A 213 13.81 -10.75 -12.05
CA LEU A 213 13.40 -10.97 -13.42
C LEU A 213 14.00 -12.29 -13.90
N GLU A 214 13.15 -13.32 -14.05
CA GLU A 214 13.52 -14.58 -14.69
C GLU A 214 12.74 -14.72 -16.00
N TYR A 215 13.44 -15.00 -17.10
CA TYR A 215 12.78 -15.30 -18.38
C TYR A 215 13.58 -16.33 -19.16
N LYS A 216 12.90 -17.24 -19.84
CA LYS A 216 13.56 -18.21 -20.71
C LYS A 216 13.65 -17.64 -22.12
N ARG A 217 14.86 -17.53 -22.66
CA ARG A 217 15.05 -17.34 -24.09
C ARG A 217 14.60 -18.63 -24.79
N LYS A 218 13.60 -18.55 -25.66
CA LYS A 218 13.33 -19.65 -26.60
C LYS A 218 14.55 -19.76 -27.51
N GLN A 219 15.20 -20.93 -27.49
CA GLN A 219 16.29 -21.27 -28.41
C GLN A 219 15.76 -21.41 -29.84
#